data_AF-A0A955MBA8-F1
#
_entry.id   AF-A0A955MBA8-F1
#
_cell.length_a   1.000
_cell.length_b   1.000
_cell.length_c   1.000
_cell.angle_alpha   90.00
_cell.angle_beta   90.00
_cell.angle_gamma   90.00
#
_symmetry.space_group_name_H-M   'P 1'
#
loop_
_entity.id
_entity.type
_entity.pdbx_description
1 polymer ?
#
loop_
_entity_poly.entity_id
_entity_poly.type
_entity_poly.pdbx_seq_one_letter_code
_entity_poly.pdbx_strand_id
1 'polypeptide(L)'
;MVKRNYLYFMFLLLTFLVFSTVRTAQAEMGNTGADFLVKVGIEHYNKGEVEQAIHEFSKALMLNPDHPVALEYLDRFGIRGGIYRGSATQNSQMADLARYVQKYRNQLDYLEYQNMQMEHRMNGLKTDNDTLVKQRQANDLVMERMQNKLDYFEAKLNRERSRRSDMIAQVQDMYKGNGNLLRKQHDLEEERHRRLVELDFNRKRLLDRSLQQEKELLKMATTNNVLREENFKLKNDRDIMLNKVEDYLYVQRNELDKLRDEALSKEMELAKAKKQLMGKLGNDAGGSSDWEEVEALRKRIRTTEEALQDAYSQIEKLLEEHEGI
;
A
#
# COMPACT_ATOMS: atom_id res chain seq x y z
N MET A 1 -55.68 54.40 14.02
CA MET A 1 -56.60 53.35 13.53
C MET A 1 -57.84 53.11 14.40
N VAL A 2 -57.83 53.41 15.71
CA VAL A 2 -58.95 53.11 16.64
C VAL A 2 -60.23 53.95 16.37
N LYS A 3 -60.13 55.18 15.85
CA LYS A 3 -61.29 56.06 15.62
C LYS A 3 -62.27 55.56 14.54
N ARG A 4 -61.82 54.73 13.58
CA ARG A 4 -62.70 54.22 12.51
C ARG A 4 -63.61 53.08 12.99
N ASN A 5 -63.18 52.30 13.97
CA ASN A 5 -63.96 51.19 14.52
C ASN A 5 -65.06 51.67 15.48
N TYR A 6 -64.84 52.79 16.17
CA TYR A 6 -65.86 53.40 17.03
C TYR A 6 -67.08 53.88 16.23
N LEU A 7 -66.87 54.38 15.00
CA LEU A 7 -67.95 54.86 14.14
C LEU A 7 -68.89 53.72 13.72
N TYR A 8 -68.34 52.56 13.35
CA TYR A 8 -69.13 51.37 13.01
C TYR A 8 -69.86 50.79 14.21
N PHE A 9 -69.21 50.75 15.38
CA PHE A 9 -69.84 50.25 16.61
C PHE A 9 -71.02 51.14 17.03
N MET A 10 -70.88 52.47 16.92
CA MET A 10 -71.96 53.39 17.24
C MET A 10 -73.12 53.31 16.25
N PHE A 11 -72.83 53.09 14.96
CA PHE A 11 -73.86 52.89 13.93
C PHE A 11 -74.65 51.59 14.16
N LEU A 12 -73.97 50.50 14.53
CA LEU A 12 -74.60 49.22 14.88
C LEU A 12 -75.52 49.35 16.10
N LEU A 13 -75.07 50.07 17.14
CA LEU A 13 -75.84 50.32 18.35
C LEU A 13 -77.10 51.17 18.05
N LEU A 14 -76.98 52.16 17.16
CA LEU A 14 -78.11 52.98 16.72
C LEU A 14 -79.13 52.17 15.91
N THR A 15 -78.68 51.29 15.01
CA THR A 15 -79.58 50.40 14.27
C THR A 15 -80.28 49.39 15.17
N PHE A 16 -79.61 48.89 16.21
CA PHE A 16 -80.20 47.98 17.19
C PHE A 16 -81.27 48.70 18.05
N LEU A 17 -81.04 49.97 18.38
CA LEU A 17 -81.98 50.79 19.15
C LEU A 17 -83.22 51.21 18.35
N VAL A 18 -83.09 51.37 17.02
CA VAL A 18 -84.24 51.59 16.13
C VAL A 18 -85.01 50.29 15.88
N PHE A 19 -84.35 49.14 15.88
CA PHE A 19 -85.03 47.86 15.66
C PHE A 19 -85.80 47.36 16.89
N SER A 20 -85.40 47.76 18.11
CA SER A 20 -86.11 47.40 19.34
C SER A 20 -87.44 48.15 19.51
N THR A 21 -87.58 49.37 18.98
CA THR A 21 -88.83 50.14 19.05
C THR A 21 -89.88 49.69 18.05
N VAL A 22 -89.50 49.01 16.96
CA VAL A 22 -90.46 48.55 15.94
C VAL A 22 -91.23 47.30 16.41
N ARG A 23 -90.69 46.52 17.36
CA ARG A 23 -91.37 45.32 17.87
C ARG A 23 -92.57 45.61 18.77
N THR A 24 -92.71 46.81 19.33
CA THR A 24 -93.89 47.16 20.13
C THR A 24 -95.08 47.61 19.26
N ALA A 25 -94.83 48.13 18.05
CA ALA A 25 -95.90 48.66 17.19
C ALA A 25 -96.78 47.57 16.54
N GLN A 26 -96.25 46.35 16.34
CA GLN A 26 -97.03 45.26 15.73
C GLN A 26 -97.89 44.47 16.73
N ALA A 27 -97.66 44.61 18.04
CA ALA A 27 -98.53 44.03 19.06
C ALA A 27 -99.80 44.86 19.28
N GLU A 28 -99.76 46.18 19.04
CA GLU A 28 -100.92 47.06 19.24
C GLU A 28 -101.94 47.00 18.09
N MET A 29 -101.53 46.72 16.85
CA MET A 29 -102.47 46.67 15.71
C MET A 29 -103.46 45.51 15.76
N GLY A 30 -103.14 44.41 16.45
CA GLY A 30 -104.10 43.32 16.66
C GLY A 30 -105.18 43.65 17.69
N ASN A 31 -104.90 44.60 18.59
CA ASN A 31 -105.81 44.90 19.69
C ASN A 31 -106.81 46.00 19.33
N THR A 32 -106.50 46.93 18.43
CA THR A 32 -107.40 48.04 18.09
C THR A 32 -108.77 47.60 17.57
N GLY A 33 -108.83 46.53 16.78
CA GLY A 33 -110.09 45.95 16.29
C GLY A 33 -110.87 45.24 17.40
N ALA A 34 -110.19 44.47 18.26
CA ALA A 34 -110.81 43.80 19.39
C ALA A 34 -111.32 44.82 20.44
N ASP A 35 -110.51 45.82 20.77
CA ASP A 35 -110.83 46.94 21.66
C ASP A 35 -112.05 47.73 21.14
N PHE A 36 -112.14 47.94 19.82
CA PHE A 36 -113.30 48.58 19.20
C PHE A 36 -114.57 47.75 19.39
N LEU A 37 -114.52 46.45 19.08
CA LEU A 37 -115.67 45.55 19.25
C LEU A 37 -116.09 45.41 20.72
N VAL A 38 -115.13 45.43 21.66
CA VAL A 38 -115.42 45.50 23.10
C VAL A 38 -116.17 46.78 23.44
N LYS A 39 -115.74 47.94 22.93
CA LYS A 39 -116.47 49.21 23.15
C LYS A 39 -117.90 49.14 22.62
N VAL A 40 -118.10 48.63 21.41
CA VAL A 40 -119.45 48.46 20.83
C VAL A 40 -120.28 47.47 21.66
N GLY A 41 -119.69 46.37 22.13
CA GLY A 41 -120.35 45.42 23.03
C GLY A 41 -120.80 46.06 24.35
N ILE A 42 -119.95 46.92 24.96
CA ILE A 42 -120.29 47.67 26.17
C ILE A 42 -121.46 48.63 25.91
N GLU A 43 -121.49 49.31 24.77
CA GLU A 43 -122.59 50.21 24.41
C GLU A 43 -123.93 49.48 24.30
N HIS A 44 -123.97 48.33 23.62
CA HIS A 44 -125.17 47.49 23.56
C HIS A 44 -125.59 46.97 24.93
N TYR A 45 -124.62 46.55 25.76
CA TYR A 45 -124.90 46.10 27.13
C TYR A 45 -125.57 47.19 27.97
N ASN A 46 -125.06 48.42 27.89
CA ASN A 46 -125.60 49.57 28.63
C ASN A 46 -127.02 49.95 28.17
N LYS A 47 -127.39 49.62 26.92
CA LYS A 47 -128.75 49.80 26.38
C LYS A 47 -129.71 48.66 26.76
N GLY A 48 -129.23 47.63 27.45
CA GLY A 48 -130.00 46.42 27.76
C GLY A 48 -130.10 45.42 26.59
N GLU A 49 -129.37 45.65 25.51
CA GLU A 49 -129.37 44.82 24.30
C GLU A 49 -128.38 43.64 24.46
N VAL A 50 -128.71 42.73 25.38
CA VAL A 50 -127.79 41.69 25.87
C VAL A 50 -127.28 40.77 24.76
N GLU A 51 -128.13 40.32 23.84
CA GLU A 51 -127.72 39.41 22.75
C GLU A 51 -126.71 40.05 21.79
N GLN A 52 -126.89 41.33 21.48
CA GLN A 52 -126.01 42.10 20.60
C GLN A 52 -124.67 42.35 21.29
N ALA A 53 -124.70 42.66 22.59
CA ALA A 53 -123.49 42.78 23.41
C ALA A 53 -122.68 41.48 23.41
N ILE A 54 -123.31 40.33 23.69
CA ILE A 54 -122.68 39.01 23.65
C ILE A 54 -122.05 38.73 22.28
N HIS A 55 -122.74 39.10 21.20
CA HIS A 55 -122.27 38.90 19.84
C HIS A 55 -121.00 39.71 19.55
N GLU A 56 -120.97 40.99 19.90
CA GLU A 56 -119.81 41.86 19.68
C GLU A 56 -118.62 41.47 20.59
N PHE A 57 -118.85 41.13 21.86
CA PHE A 57 -117.79 40.58 22.72
C PHE A 57 -117.23 39.26 22.18
N SER A 58 -118.08 38.41 21.61
CA SER A 58 -117.62 37.15 21.01
C SER A 58 -116.80 37.38 19.75
N LYS A 59 -117.11 38.40 18.93
CA LYS A 59 -116.26 38.81 17.80
C LYS A 59 -114.93 39.37 18.28
N ALA A 60 -114.89 40.13 19.38
CA ALA A 60 -113.65 40.63 19.96
C ALA A 60 -112.68 39.48 20.32
N LEU A 61 -113.21 38.39 20.89
CA LEU A 61 -112.42 37.17 21.18
C LEU A 61 -111.96 36.42 19.93
N MET A 62 -112.58 36.63 18.77
CA MET A 62 -112.09 36.05 17.51
C MET A 62 -110.86 36.78 16.98
N LEU A 63 -110.76 38.09 17.25
CA LEU A 63 -109.60 38.89 16.87
C LEU A 63 -108.47 38.79 17.91
N ASN A 64 -108.81 38.79 19.20
CA ASN A 64 -107.88 38.58 20.30
C ASN A 64 -108.47 37.56 21.29
N PRO A 65 -108.08 36.27 21.19
CA PRO A 65 -108.62 35.20 22.03
C PRO A 65 -108.46 35.41 23.54
N ASP A 66 -107.46 36.19 23.95
CA ASP A 66 -107.13 36.43 25.36
C ASP A 66 -107.55 37.83 25.82
N HIS A 67 -108.47 38.50 25.10
CA HIS A 67 -108.89 39.87 25.43
C HIS A 67 -109.63 39.92 26.78
N PRO A 68 -109.05 40.57 27.81
CA PRO A 68 -109.50 40.40 29.19
C PRO A 68 -110.91 40.94 29.42
N VAL A 69 -111.24 42.10 28.84
CA VAL A 69 -112.55 42.75 29.02
C VAL A 69 -113.68 41.97 28.36
N ALA A 70 -113.50 41.51 27.12
CA ALA A 70 -114.50 40.68 26.44
C ALA A 70 -114.76 39.35 27.19
N LEU A 71 -113.70 38.71 27.69
CA LEU A 71 -113.83 37.51 28.53
C LEU A 71 -114.62 37.79 29.81
N GLU A 72 -114.33 38.89 30.49
CA GLU A 72 -115.02 39.29 31.73
C GLU A 72 -116.52 39.50 31.50
N TYR A 73 -116.91 40.27 30.46
CA TYR A 73 -118.32 40.52 30.18
C TYR A 73 -119.07 39.25 29.76
N LEU A 74 -118.44 38.38 28.97
CA LEU A 74 -119.05 37.12 28.59
C LEU A 74 -119.21 36.15 29.77
N ASP A 75 -118.26 36.13 30.72
CA ASP A 75 -118.38 35.33 31.94
C ASP A 75 -119.53 35.83 32.83
N ARG A 76 -119.76 37.15 32.89
CA ARG A 76 -120.94 37.74 33.58
C ARG A 76 -122.27 37.28 32.96
N PHE A 77 -122.32 37.01 31.67
CA PHE A 77 -123.49 36.42 31.00
C PHE A 77 -123.56 34.89 31.14
N GLY A 78 -122.58 34.26 31.79
CA GLY A 78 -122.47 32.80 31.90
C GLY A 78 -121.96 32.10 30.64
N ILE A 79 -121.39 32.84 29.67
CA ILE A 79 -120.94 32.33 28.37
C ILE A 79 -119.40 32.24 28.35
N ARG A 80 -118.85 31.08 28.74
CA ARG A 80 -117.39 30.91 28.86
C ARG A 80 -116.69 30.82 27.50
N GLY A 81 -116.08 31.92 27.08
CA GLY A 81 -115.25 32.02 25.87
C GLY A 81 -116.01 32.28 24.57
N GLY A 82 -117.21 32.86 24.68
CA GLY A 82 -118.01 33.37 23.56
C GLY A 82 -118.91 32.34 22.87
N ILE A 83 -119.90 32.84 22.13
CA ILE A 83 -120.93 32.02 21.46
C ILE A 83 -120.42 31.23 20.25
N TYR A 84 -119.17 31.48 19.83
CA TYR A 84 -118.52 30.81 18.70
C TYR A 84 -117.60 29.66 19.11
N ARG A 85 -117.53 29.36 20.41
CA ARG A 85 -116.69 28.27 20.93
C ARG A 85 -117.38 26.92 20.69
N GLY A 86 -116.95 26.19 19.66
CA GLY A 86 -117.42 24.83 19.35
C GLY A 86 -118.32 24.70 18.12
N SER A 87 -118.86 25.81 17.60
CA SER A 87 -119.47 25.83 16.27
C SER A 87 -118.35 25.89 15.23
N ALA A 88 -118.29 24.90 14.32
CA ALA A 88 -117.40 24.90 13.15
C ALA A 88 -117.83 25.99 12.16
N THR A 89 -117.78 27.25 12.60
CA THR A 89 -117.98 28.41 11.76
C THR A 89 -116.74 28.56 10.88
N GLN A 90 -116.93 29.11 9.69
CA GLN A 90 -115.85 29.39 8.74
C GLN A 90 -114.69 30.17 9.39
N ASN A 91 -114.98 31.00 10.40
CA ASN A 91 -113.97 31.80 11.08
C ASN A 91 -113.14 31.02 12.12
N SER A 92 -113.72 30.03 12.84
CA SER A 92 -112.92 29.18 13.74
C SER A 92 -111.98 28.27 12.95
N GLN A 93 -112.44 27.77 11.79
CA GLN A 93 -111.59 27.06 10.82
C GLN A 93 -110.46 27.95 10.28
N MET A 94 -110.73 29.23 10.03
CA MET A 94 -109.71 30.18 9.56
C MET A 94 -108.67 30.49 10.65
N ALA A 95 -109.08 30.59 11.91
CA ALA A 95 -108.16 30.77 13.05
C ALA A 95 -107.26 29.55 13.26
N ASP A 96 -107.81 28.33 13.15
CA ASP A 96 -107.03 27.09 13.18
C ASP A 96 -106.05 27.03 12.01
N LEU A 97 -106.51 27.35 10.80
CA LEU A 97 -105.65 27.40 9.62
C LEU A 97 -104.51 28.42 9.79
N ALA A 98 -104.79 29.61 10.32
CA ALA A 98 -103.77 30.62 10.59
C ALA A 98 -102.71 30.10 11.60
N ARG A 99 -103.14 29.39 12.65
CA ARG A 99 -102.21 28.74 13.60
C ARG A 99 -101.34 27.67 12.93
N TYR A 100 -101.93 26.84 12.07
CA TYR A 100 -101.17 25.85 11.29
C TYR A 100 -100.17 26.52 10.36
N VAL A 101 -100.59 27.53 9.59
CA VAL A 101 -99.72 28.31 8.69
C VAL A 101 -98.56 28.93 9.47
N GLN A 102 -98.82 29.52 10.63
CA GLN A 102 -97.76 30.10 11.46
C GLN A 102 -96.79 29.03 11.99
N LYS A 103 -97.30 27.87 12.43
CA LYS A 103 -96.45 26.75 12.86
C LYS A 103 -95.55 26.27 11.72
N TYR A 104 -96.08 26.10 10.52
CA TYR A 104 -95.31 25.70 9.34
C TYR A 104 -94.29 26.75 8.94
N ARG A 105 -94.63 28.04 9.04
CA ARG A 105 -93.70 29.15 8.81
C ARG A 105 -92.52 29.09 9.78
N ASN A 106 -92.79 28.93 11.07
CA ASN A 106 -91.72 28.81 12.07
C ASN A 106 -90.82 27.57 11.82
N GLN A 107 -91.41 26.46 11.36
CA GLN A 107 -90.65 25.27 10.97
C GLN A 107 -89.79 25.51 9.72
N LEU A 108 -90.31 26.21 8.72
CA LEU A 108 -89.58 26.59 7.52
C LEU A 108 -88.40 27.51 7.87
N ASP A 109 -88.63 28.55 8.66
CA ASP A 109 -87.59 29.49 9.11
C ASP A 109 -86.46 28.74 9.85
N TYR A 110 -86.80 27.75 10.68
CA TYR A 110 -85.80 26.90 11.36
C TYR A 110 -85.00 26.04 10.39
N LEU A 111 -85.63 25.42 9.41
CA LEU A 111 -84.96 24.60 8.38
C LEU A 111 -84.08 25.46 7.47
N GLU A 112 -84.52 26.65 7.09
CA GLU A 112 -83.73 27.62 6.33
C GLU A 112 -82.47 28.03 7.11
N TYR A 113 -82.62 28.31 8.40
CA TYR A 113 -81.48 28.59 9.28
C TYR A 113 -80.50 27.40 9.34
N GLN A 114 -81.00 26.17 9.49
CA GLN A 114 -80.16 24.98 9.48
C GLN A 114 -79.45 24.77 8.14
N ASN A 115 -80.14 24.97 7.02
CA ASN A 115 -79.57 24.87 5.68
C ASN A 115 -78.46 25.90 5.47
N MET A 116 -78.66 27.14 5.91
CA MET A 116 -77.63 28.19 5.86
C MET A 116 -76.40 27.82 6.68
N GLN A 117 -76.57 27.27 7.90
CA GLN A 117 -75.44 26.78 8.71
C GLN A 117 -74.71 25.62 8.05
N MET A 118 -75.46 24.70 7.44
CA MET A 118 -74.89 23.58 6.70
C MET A 118 -74.12 24.04 5.47
N GLU A 119 -74.65 25.00 4.70
CA GLU A 119 -73.98 25.59 3.54
C GLU A 119 -72.68 26.31 3.95
N HIS A 120 -72.70 27.09 5.02
CA HIS A 120 -71.49 27.71 5.57
C HIS A 120 -70.44 26.67 5.96
N ARG A 121 -70.86 25.58 6.64
CA ARG A 121 -69.98 24.48 7.00
C ARG A 121 -69.42 23.76 5.77
N MET A 122 -70.24 23.52 4.75
CA MET A 122 -69.81 22.89 3.49
C MET A 122 -68.81 23.74 2.74
N ASN A 123 -68.99 25.06 2.70
CA ASN A 123 -68.03 25.99 2.10
C ASN A 123 -66.71 26.04 2.86
N GLY A 124 -66.76 25.97 4.20
CA GLY A 124 -65.58 25.81 5.06
C GLY A 124 -64.82 24.51 4.74
N LEU A 125 -65.52 23.37 4.74
CA LEU A 125 -64.93 22.06 4.40
C LEU A 125 -64.35 22.02 2.99
N LYS A 126 -64.98 22.67 2.01
CA LYS A 126 -64.46 22.78 0.65
C LYS A 126 -63.14 23.55 0.62
N THR A 127 -63.07 24.67 1.32
CA THR A 127 -61.86 25.47 1.44
C THR A 127 -60.74 24.68 2.11
N ASP A 128 -61.04 23.99 3.22
CA ASP A 128 -60.08 23.14 3.93
C ASP A 128 -59.57 22.02 3.01
N ASN A 129 -60.46 21.35 2.29
CA ASN A 129 -60.08 20.32 1.32
C ASN A 129 -59.16 20.87 0.22
N ASP A 130 -59.47 22.05 -0.34
CA ASP A 130 -58.63 22.70 -1.34
C ASP A 130 -57.24 23.04 -0.79
N THR A 131 -57.14 23.47 0.48
CA THR A 131 -55.85 23.72 1.13
C THR A 131 -55.06 22.43 1.35
N LEU A 132 -55.71 21.34 1.76
CA LEU A 132 -55.08 20.03 1.93
C LEU A 132 -54.57 19.46 0.60
N VAL A 133 -55.32 19.63 -0.49
CA VAL A 133 -54.88 19.23 -1.84
C VAL A 133 -53.62 19.99 -2.23
N LYS A 134 -53.56 21.30 -2.02
CA LYS A 134 -52.36 22.11 -2.28
C LYS A 134 -51.16 21.69 -1.42
N GLN A 135 -51.39 21.40 -0.14
CA GLN A 135 -50.34 20.91 0.75
C GLN A 135 -49.80 19.54 0.30
N ARG A 136 -50.68 18.62 -0.12
CA ARG A 136 -50.29 17.32 -0.66
C ARG A 136 -49.42 17.48 -1.91
N GLN A 137 -49.84 18.31 -2.86
CA GLN A 137 -49.05 18.61 -4.06
C GLN A 137 -47.67 19.21 -3.73
N ALA A 138 -47.61 20.11 -2.75
CA ALA A 138 -46.34 20.67 -2.30
C ALA A 138 -45.43 19.61 -1.67
N ASN A 139 -46.00 18.69 -0.88
CA ASN A 139 -45.26 17.58 -0.29
C ASN A 139 -44.76 16.60 -1.38
N ASP A 140 -45.56 16.30 -2.39
CA ASP A 140 -45.17 15.44 -3.51
C ASP A 140 -43.94 16.03 -4.25
N LEU A 141 -43.92 17.34 -4.49
CA LEU A 141 -42.76 18.04 -5.06
C LEU A 141 -41.52 17.99 -4.16
N VAL A 142 -41.70 18.06 -2.84
CA VAL A 142 -40.59 17.93 -1.87
C VAL A 142 -40.02 16.50 -1.93
N MET A 143 -40.87 15.49 -1.97
CA MET A 143 -40.47 14.09 -2.08
C MET A 143 -39.74 13.81 -3.39
N GLU A 144 -40.20 14.36 -4.51
CA GLU A 144 -39.52 14.27 -5.81
C GLU A 144 -38.10 14.88 -5.75
N ARG A 145 -37.96 16.06 -5.13
CA ARG A 145 -36.63 16.68 -4.92
C ARG A 145 -35.72 15.85 -4.02
N MET A 146 -36.28 15.19 -3.00
CA MET A 146 -35.51 14.29 -2.14
C MET A 146 -35.06 13.04 -2.89
N GLN A 147 -35.93 12.45 -3.71
CA GLN A 147 -35.60 11.30 -4.55
C GLN A 147 -34.46 11.65 -5.54
N ASN A 148 -34.57 12.77 -6.23
CA ASN A 148 -33.51 13.25 -7.13
C ASN A 148 -32.16 13.46 -6.41
N LYS A 149 -32.18 13.92 -5.16
CA LYS A 149 -30.97 14.04 -4.34
C LYS A 149 -30.41 12.67 -3.95
N LEU A 150 -31.26 11.72 -3.56
CA LEU A 150 -30.86 10.34 -3.25
C LEU A 150 -30.19 9.70 -4.47
N ASP A 151 -30.81 9.78 -5.64
CA ASP A 151 -30.27 9.22 -6.89
C ASP A 151 -28.90 9.85 -7.23
N TYR A 152 -28.76 11.17 -7.04
CA TYR A 152 -27.48 11.86 -7.20
C TYR A 152 -26.41 11.37 -6.21
N PHE A 153 -26.76 11.18 -4.94
CA PHE A 153 -25.84 10.67 -3.92
C PHE A 153 -25.44 9.22 -4.19
N GLU A 154 -26.37 8.36 -4.61
CA GLU A 154 -26.10 6.99 -5.01
C GLU A 154 -25.15 6.93 -6.20
N ALA A 155 -25.40 7.73 -7.25
CA ALA A 155 -24.51 7.84 -8.39
C ALA A 155 -23.11 8.30 -7.98
N LYS A 156 -23.01 9.29 -7.08
CA LYS A 156 -21.72 9.76 -6.55
C LYS A 156 -21.01 8.67 -5.73
N LEU A 157 -21.73 7.95 -4.87
CA LEU A 157 -21.18 6.86 -4.07
C LEU A 157 -20.67 5.71 -4.95
N ASN A 158 -21.41 5.37 -6.01
CA ASN A 158 -21.01 4.33 -6.96
C ASN A 158 -19.76 4.74 -7.75
N ARG A 159 -19.63 6.00 -8.16
CA ARG A 159 -18.39 6.51 -8.78
C ARG A 159 -17.20 6.41 -7.82
N GLU A 160 -17.37 6.77 -6.55
CA GLU A 160 -16.31 6.65 -5.55
C GLU A 160 -15.96 5.18 -5.23
N ARG A 161 -16.95 4.28 -5.18
CA ARG A 161 -16.72 2.83 -5.06
C ARG A 161 -15.92 2.29 -6.25
N SER A 162 -16.25 2.70 -7.47
CA SER A 162 -15.49 2.32 -8.68
C SER A 162 -14.05 2.82 -8.59
N ARG A 163 -13.83 4.11 -8.28
CA ARG A 163 -12.49 4.69 -8.10
C ARG A 163 -11.66 3.96 -7.05
N ARG A 164 -12.27 3.60 -5.92
CA ARG A 164 -11.60 2.81 -4.87
C ARG A 164 -11.25 1.40 -5.37
N SER A 165 -12.14 0.76 -6.11
CA SER A 165 -11.88 -0.55 -6.73
C SER A 165 -10.69 -0.48 -7.68
N ASP A 166 -10.64 0.53 -8.54
CA ASP A 166 -9.53 0.75 -9.48
C ASP A 166 -8.21 1.00 -8.74
N MET A 167 -8.25 1.79 -7.66
CA MET A 167 -7.08 2.05 -6.81
C MET A 167 -6.58 0.77 -6.11
N ILE A 168 -7.49 -0.07 -5.61
CA ILE A 168 -7.14 -1.37 -5.01
C ILE A 168 -6.46 -2.27 -6.05
N ALA A 169 -6.99 -2.33 -7.29
CA ALA A 169 -6.39 -3.10 -8.37
C ALA A 169 -4.97 -2.59 -8.72
N GLN A 170 -4.79 -1.28 -8.85
CA GLN A 170 -3.47 -0.67 -9.08
C GLN A 170 -2.47 -1.01 -7.96
N VAL A 171 -2.90 -0.93 -6.69
CA VAL A 171 -2.07 -1.28 -5.54
C VAL A 171 -1.68 -2.77 -5.56
N GLN A 172 -2.61 -3.67 -5.90
CA GLN A 172 -2.31 -5.09 -6.04
C GLN A 172 -1.29 -5.37 -7.16
N ASP A 173 -1.40 -4.68 -8.29
CA ASP A 173 -0.44 -4.82 -9.39
C ASP A 173 0.94 -4.26 -9.03
N MET A 174 1.01 -3.17 -8.26
CA MET A 174 2.27 -2.68 -7.68
C MET A 174 2.90 -3.72 -6.74
N TYR A 175 2.11 -4.36 -5.86
CA TYR A 175 2.62 -5.41 -4.97
C TYR A 175 3.11 -6.65 -5.75
N LYS A 176 2.42 -7.05 -6.82
CA LYS A 176 2.90 -8.12 -7.72
C LYS A 176 4.21 -7.74 -8.39
N GLY A 177 4.32 -6.50 -8.88
CA GLY A 177 5.54 -5.95 -9.47
C GLY A 177 6.72 -5.98 -8.49
N ASN A 178 6.50 -5.50 -7.26
CA ASN A 178 7.50 -5.53 -6.19
C ASN A 178 7.88 -6.96 -5.80
N GLY A 179 6.93 -7.89 -5.77
CA GLY A 179 7.21 -9.31 -5.52
C GLY A 179 8.12 -9.91 -6.59
N ASN A 180 7.91 -9.59 -7.86
CA ASN A 180 8.77 -10.03 -8.96
C ASN A 180 10.18 -9.41 -8.87
N LEU A 181 10.28 -8.13 -8.48
CA LEU A 181 11.55 -7.46 -8.28
C LEU A 181 12.35 -8.10 -7.13
N LEU A 182 11.69 -8.42 -6.02
CA LEU A 182 12.31 -9.08 -4.87
C LEU A 182 12.82 -10.48 -5.21
N ARG A 183 12.05 -11.25 -5.99
CA ARG A 183 12.51 -12.56 -6.53
C ARG A 183 13.74 -12.40 -7.41
N LYS A 184 13.71 -11.44 -8.34
CA LYS A 184 14.86 -11.16 -9.22
C LYS A 184 16.10 -10.73 -8.42
N GLN A 185 15.93 -9.95 -7.36
CA GLN A 185 17.04 -9.57 -6.48
C GLN A 185 17.61 -10.79 -5.76
N HIS A 186 16.76 -11.67 -5.22
CA HIS A 186 17.18 -12.91 -4.59
C HIS A 186 17.95 -13.81 -5.58
N ASP A 187 17.43 -14.00 -6.81
CA ASP A 187 18.10 -14.81 -7.84
C ASP A 187 19.49 -14.26 -8.20
N LEU A 188 19.63 -12.92 -8.28
CA LEU A 188 20.90 -12.25 -8.52
C LEU A 188 21.87 -12.39 -7.34
N GLU A 189 21.39 -12.32 -6.11
CA GLU A 189 22.20 -12.54 -4.90
C GLU A 189 22.69 -14.00 -4.83
N GLU A 190 21.82 -14.96 -5.16
CA GLU A 190 22.16 -16.38 -5.22
C GLU A 190 23.20 -16.65 -6.33
N GLU A 191 23.05 -16.05 -7.52
CA GLU A 191 24.05 -16.14 -8.58
C GLU A 191 25.38 -15.51 -8.17
N ARG A 192 25.35 -14.34 -7.52
CA ARG A 192 26.55 -13.70 -6.97
C ARG A 192 27.25 -14.61 -5.97
N HIS A 193 26.51 -15.25 -5.07
CA HIS A 193 27.07 -16.19 -4.10
C HIS A 193 27.72 -17.40 -4.80
N ARG A 194 27.04 -18.00 -5.78
CA ARG A 194 27.61 -19.08 -6.61
C ARG A 194 28.94 -18.68 -7.25
N ARG A 195 29.01 -17.50 -7.87
CA ARG A 195 30.24 -17.00 -8.50
C ARG A 195 31.36 -16.77 -7.49
N LEU A 196 31.05 -16.27 -6.29
CA LEU A 196 32.05 -16.09 -5.23
C LEU A 196 32.63 -17.44 -4.76
N VAL A 197 31.77 -18.44 -4.55
CA VAL A 197 32.20 -19.80 -4.19
C VAL A 197 33.08 -20.41 -5.29
N GLU A 198 32.72 -20.23 -6.55
CA GLU A 198 33.52 -20.69 -7.70
C GLU A 198 34.88 -19.99 -7.76
N LEU A 199 34.93 -18.67 -7.55
CA LEU A 199 36.17 -17.90 -7.50
C LEU A 199 37.08 -18.35 -6.36
N ASP A 200 36.53 -18.57 -5.16
CA ASP A 200 37.30 -19.05 -4.02
C ASP A 200 37.85 -20.47 -4.26
N PHE A 201 37.05 -21.34 -4.87
CA PHE A 201 37.49 -22.67 -5.27
C PHE A 201 38.64 -22.61 -6.30
N ASN A 202 38.49 -21.78 -7.33
CA ASN A 202 39.51 -21.59 -8.36
C ASN A 202 40.80 -20.97 -7.77
N ARG A 203 40.67 -20.00 -6.87
CA ARG A 203 41.80 -19.39 -6.15
C ARG A 203 42.55 -20.44 -5.33
N LYS A 204 41.84 -21.27 -4.56
CA LYS A 204 42.45 -22.36 -3.78
C LYS A 204 43.20 -23.34 -4.68
N ARG A 205 42.60 -23.74 -5.80
CA ARG A 205 43.23 -24.64 -6.78
C ARG A 205 44.50 -24.04 -7.40
N LEU A 206 44.50 -22.73 -7.68
CA LEU A 206 45.69 -22.03 -8.18
C LEU A 206 46.80 -21.96 -7.13
N LEU A 207 46.45 -21.68 -5.87
CA LEU A 207 47.39 -21.69 -4.75
C LEU A 207 48.01 -23.08 -4.55
N ASP A 208 47.20 -24.14 -4.59
CA ASP A 208 47.69 -25.52 -4.46
C ASP A 208 48.67 -25.89 -5.60
N ARG A 209 48.37 -25.47 -6.85
CA ARG A 209 49.29 -25.66 -7.98
C ARG A 209 50.59 -24.87 -7.79
N SER A 210 50.51 -23.62 -7.36
CA SER A 210 51.68 -22.77 -7.10
C SER A 210 52.56 -23.40 -6.01
N LEU A 211 51.96 -23.89 -4.93
CA LEU A 211 52.66 -24.56 -3.84
C LEU A 211 53.34 -25.85 -4.32
N GLN A 212 52.69 -26.61 -5.21
CA GLN A 212 53.28 -27.81 -5.80
C GLN A 212 54.49 -27.46 -6.68
N GLN A 213 54.39 -26.42 -7.50
CA GLN A 213 55.51 -25.93 -8.32
C GLN A 213 56.69 -25.48 -7.45
N GLU A 214 56.42 -24.74 -6.38
CA GLU A 214 57.45 -24.30 -5.42
C GLU A 214 58.16 -25.48 -4.75
N LYS A 215 57.41 -26.53 -4.36
CA LYS A 215 57.99 -27.77 -3.82
C LYS A 215 58.90 -28.49 -4.82
N GLU A 216 58.51 -28.56 -6.09
CA GLU A 216 59.36 -29.15 -7.13
C GLU A 216 60.61 -28.31 -7.39
N LEU A 217 60.50 -26.97 -7.42
CA LEU A 217 61.66 -26.08 -7.53
C LEU A 217 62.61 -26.26 -6.34
N LEU A 218 62.08 -26.40 -5.12
CA LEU A 218 62.89 -26.65 -3.93
C LEU A 218 63.63 -27.99 -4.03
N LYS A 219 62.97 -29.06 -4.49
CA LYS A 219 63.62 -30.36 -4.75
C LYS A 219 64.72 -30.23 -5.80
N MET A 220 64.47 -29.52 -6.90
CA MET A 220 65.50 -29.28 -7.93
C MET A 220 66.69 -28.50 -7.37
N ALA A 221 66.45 -27.49 -6.52
CA ALA A 221 67.49 -26.72 -5.87
C ALA A 221 68.33 -27.58 -4.91
N THR A 222 67.70 -28.46 -4.11
CA THR A 222 68.43 -29.38 -3.23
C THR A 222 69.25 -30.39 -4.03
N THR A 223 68.69 -30.96 -5.11
CA THR A 223 69.45 -31.82 -6.04
C THR A 223 70.64 -31.09 -6.66
N ASN A 224 70.47 -29.83 -7.09
CA ASN A 224 71.57 -29.04 -7.66
C ASN A 224 72.68 -28.79 -6.63
N ASN A 225 72.34 -28.50 -5.37
CA ASN A 225 73.32 -28.34 -4.31
C ASN A 225 74.11 -29.63 -4.05
N VAL A 226 73.45 -30.80 -4.01
CA VAL A 226 74.13 -32.10 -3.89
C VAL A 226 75.09 -32.33 -5.05
N LEU A 227 74.64 -32.08 -6.29
CA LEU A 227 75.50 -32.20 -7.48
C LEU A 227 76.69 -31.22 -7.45
N ARG A 228 76.52 -30.01 -6.90
CA ARG A 228 77.62 -29.06 -6.71
C ARG A 228 78.65 -29.57 -5.70
N GLU A 229 78.21 -30.14 -4.59
CA GLU A 229 79.09 -30.76 -3.60
C GLU A 229 79.86 -31.96 -4.17
N GLU A 230 79.18 -32.82 -4.94
CA GLU A 230 79.82 -33.95 -5.63
C GLU A 230 80.85 -33.47 -6.66
N ASN A 231 80.50 -32.48 -7.49
CA ASN A 231 81.46 -31.88 -8.43
C ASN A 231 82.66 -31.25 -7.73
N PHE A 232 82.46 -30.61 -6.58
CA PHE A 232 83.55 -30.06 -5.78
C PHE A 232 84.48 -31.17 -5.26
N LYS A 233 83.91 -32.27 -4.74
CA LYS A 233 84.68 -33.46 -4.32
C LYS A 233 85.47 -34.06 -5.47
N LEU A 234 84.82 -34.32 -6.62
CA LEU A 234 85.48 -34.86 -7.80
C LEU A 234 86.62 -33.97 -8.30
N LYS A 235 86.44 -32.64 -8.27
CA LYS A 235 87.50 -31.69 -8.62
C LYS A 235 88.67 -31.80 -7.63
N ASN A 236 88.39 -31.83 -6.34
CA ASN A 236 89.42 -31.99 -5.31
C ASN A 236 90.17 -33.33 -5.44
N ASP A 237 89.46 -34.42 -5.69
CA ASP A 237 90.05 -35.76 -5.90
C ASP A 237 90.93 -35.78 -7.15
N ARG A 238 90.49 -35.14 -8.24
CA ARG A 238 91.28 -34.97 -9.45
C ARG A 238 92.54 -34.14 -9.21
N ASP A 239 92.43 -33.04 -8.47
CA ASP A 239 93.58 -32.17 -8.18
C ASP A 239 94.60 -32.92 -7.28
N ILE A 240 94.13 -33.74 -6.31
CA ILE A 240 94.99 -34.66 -5.54
C ILE A 240 95.66 -35.69 -6.45
N MET A 241 94.92 -36.29 -7.39
CA MET A 241 95.46 -37.27 -8.32
C MET A 241 96.52 -36.65 -9.24
N LEU A 242 96.27 -35.44 -9.76
CA LEU A 242 97.23 -34.69 -10.57
C LEU A 242 98.51 -34.40 -9.78
N ASN A 243 98.42 -33.94 -8.53
CA ASN A 243 99.61 -33.73 -7.69
C ASN A 243 100.39 -35.03 -7.47
N LYS A 244 99.72 -36.17 -7.25
CA LYS A 244 100.40 -37.47 -7.12
C LYS A 244 101.09 -37.89 -8.41
N VAL A 245 100.48 -37.62 -9.57
CA VAL A 245 101.09 -37.87 -10.88
C VAL A 245 102.30 -36.95 -11.07
N GLU A 246 102.20 -35.67 -10.72
CA GLU A 246 103.33 -34.72 -10.76
C GLU A 246 104.47 -35.16 -9.83
N ASP A 247 104.18 -35.58 -8.59
CA ASP A 247 105.16 -36.10 -7.64
C ASP A 247 105.87 -37.35 -8.19
N TYR A 248 105.09 -38.28 -8.76
CA TYR A 248 105.63 -39.49 -9.39
C TYR A 248 106.54 -39.15 -10.57
N LEU A 249 106.09 -38.27 -11.48
CA LEU A 249 106.88 -37.81 -12.61
C LEU A 249 108.14 -37.05 -12.17
N TYR A 250 108.09 -36.31 -11.07
CA TYR A 250 109.24 -35.61 -10.51
C TYR A 250 110.30 -36.58 -9.97
N VAL A 251 109.89 -37.60 -9.20
CA VAL A 251 110.81 -38.65 -8.71
C VAL A 251 111.46 -39.38 -9.89
N GLN A 252 110.66 -39.77 -10.87
CA GLN A 252 111.10 -40.47 -12.06
C GLN A 252 112.07 -39.65 -12.91
N ARG A 253 111.80 -38.34 -13.09
CA ARG A 253 112.72 -37.42 -13.77
C ARG A 253 114.06 -37.32 -13.04
N ASN A 254 114.05 -37.20 -11.71
CA ASN A 254 115.29 -37.13 -10.93
C ASN A 254 116.10 -38.45 -11.01
N GLU A 255 115.43 -39.59 -11.08
CA GLU A 255 116.07 -40.90 -11.24
C GLU A 255 116.69 -41.04 -12.63
N LEU A 256 115.97 -40.60 -13.67
CA LEU A 256 116.48 -40.51 -15.03
C LEU A 256 117.69 -39.58 -15.13
N ASP A 257 117.64 -38.40 -14.51
CA ASP A 257 118.75 -37.44 -14.49
C ASP A 257 120.00 -38.03 -13.80
N LYS A 258 119.84 -38.75 -12.68
CA LYS A 258 120.95 -39.46 -12.02
C LYS A 258 121.57 -40.53 -12.90
N LEU A 259 120.76 -41.38 -13.52
CA LEU A 259 121.24 -42.44 -14.42
C LEU A 259 121.96 -41.83 -15.63
N ARG A 260 121.47 -40.70 -16.14
CA ARG A 260 122.12 -39.96 -17.22
C ARG A 260 123.46 -39.37 -16.80
N ASP A 261 123.54 -38.79 -15.62
CA ASP A 261 124.79 -38.27 -15.05
C ASP A 261 125.81 -39.39 -14.79
N GLU A 262 125.35 -40.54 -14.30
CA GLU A 262 126.16 -41.75 -14.12
C GLU A 262 126.68 -42.28 -15.46
N ALA A 263 125.81 -42.41 -16.46
CA ALA A 263 126.19 -42.82 -17.81
C ALA A 263 127.23 -41.86 -18.40
N LEU A 264 126.99 -40.54 -18.33
CA LEU A 264 127.91 -39.52 -18.83
C LEU A 264 129.29 -39.60 -18.13
N SER A 265 129.30 -39.78 -16.81
CA SER A 265 130.52 -39.97 -16.03
C SER A 265 131.28 -41.22 -16.50
N LYS A 266 130.58 -42.33 -16.74
CA LYS A 266 131.18 -43.58 -17.25
C LYS A 266 131.69 -43.44 -18.67
N GLU A 267 131.01 -42.71 -19.54
CA GLU A 267 131.52 -42.37 -20.88
C GLU A 267 132.84 -41.59 -20.80
N MET A 268 132.93 -40.61 -19.89
CA MET A 268 134.14 -39.84 -19.66
C MET A 268 135.28 -40.70 -19.12
N GLU A 269 135.02 -41.59 -18.15
CA GLU A 269 135.99 -42.56 -17.63
C GLU A 269 136.48 -43.49 -18.74
N LEU A 270 135.56 -44.02 -19.55
CA LEU A 270 135.84 -44.89 -20.67
C LEU A 270 136.69 -44.19 -21.73
N ALA A 271 136.33 -42.97 -22.11
CA ALA A 271 137.08 -42.15 -23.06
C ALA A 271 138.50 -41.87 -22.55
N LYS A 272 138.66 -41.58 -21.25
CA LYS A 272 139.96 -41.37 -20.61
C LYS A 272 140.80 -42.65 -20.60
N ALA A 273 140.21 -43.79 -20.23
CA ALA A 273 140.88 -45.09 -20.21
C ALA A 273 141.29 -45.53 -21.63
N LYS A 274 140.42 -45.36 -22.64
CA LYS A 274 140.73 -45.61 -24.05
C LYS A 274 141.85 -44.70 -24.54
N LYS A 275 141.85 -43.42 -24.17
CA LYS A 275 142.92 -42.47 -24.50
C LYS A 275 144.25 -42.86 -23.85
N GLN A 276 144.24 -43.30 -22.59
CA GLN A 276 145.42 -43.81 -21.88
C GLN A 276 145.95 -45.09 -22.53
N LEU A 277 145.07 -46.03 -22.87
CA LEU A 277 145.41 -47.26 -23.58
C LEU A 277 146.03 -46.96 -24.95
N MET A 278 145.46 -46.04 -25.74
CA MET A 278 146.03 -45.62 -27.01
C MET A 278 147.38 -44.91 -26.86
N GLY A 279 147.55 -44.11 -25.80
CA GLY A 279 148.85 -43.51 -25.47
C GLY A 279 149.93 -44.56 -25.15
N LYS A 280 149.57 -45.60 -24.40
CA LYS A 280 150.47 -46.73 -24.07
C LYS A 280 150.79 -47.57 -25.31
N LEU A 281 149.80 -47.89 -26.15
CA LEU A 281 149.99 -48.60 -27.42
C LEU A 281 150.79 -47.79 -28.45
N GLY A 282 150.81 -46.46 -28.35
CA GLY A 282 151.59 -45.57 -29.23
C GLY A 282 153.05 -45.32 -28.78
N ASN A 283 153.39 -45.54 -27.50
CA ASN A 283 154.73 -45.30 -26.95
C ASN A 283 155.58 -46.58 -26.79
N ASP A 284 155.02 -47.76 -27.02
CA ASP A 284 155.70 -49.04 -26.83
C ASP A 284 156.33 -49.54 -28.14
N ALA A 285 157.43 -48.89 -28.54
CA ALA A 285 158.29 -49.32 -29.63
C ALA A 285 159.50 -50.15 -29.15
N GLY A 286 159.53 -50.57 -27.88
CA GLY A 286 160.59 -51.46 -27.41
C GLY A 286 160.71 -51.57 -25.90
N GLY A 287 160.15 -52.65 -25.34
CA GLY A 287 160.65 -53.22 -24.09
C GLY A 287 159.60 -53.67 -23.09
N SER A 288 158.96 -54.82 -23.35
CA SER A 288 158.60 -55.96 -22.46
C SER A 288 158.18 -55.76 -20.97
N SER A 289 157.97 -54.54 -20.45
CA SER A 289 157.69 -54.29 -19.03
C SER A 289 156.31 -53.65 -18.77
N ASP A 290 155.54 -53.34 -19.82
CA ASP A 290 154.29 -52.55 -19.69
C ASP A 290 152.99 -53.35 -20.01
N TRP A 291 153.11 -54.64 -20.32
CA TRP A 291 151.97 -55.48 -20.75
C TRP A 291 150.92 -55.68 -19.65
N GLU A 292 151.32 -55.75 -18.38
CA GLU A 292 150.39 -55.83 -17.25
C GLU A 292 149.52 -54.57 -17.13
N GLU A 293 150.04 -53.39 -17.45
CA GLU A 293 149.30 -52.14 -17.36
C GLU A 293 148.33 -51.96 -18.54
N VAL A 294 148.72 -52.42 -19.74
CA VAL A 294 147.84 -52.52 -20.91
C VAL A 294 146.67 -53.46 -20.64
N GLU A 295 146.92 -54.62 -20.04
CA GLU A 295 145.87 -55.59 -19.71
C GLU A 295 144.95 -55.08 -18.58
N ALA A 296 145.51 -54.38 -17.59
CA ALA A 296 144.73 -53.69 -16.57
C ALA A 296 143.83 -52.60 -17.16
N LEU A 297 144.31 -51.82 -18.14
CA LEU A 297 143.51 -50.82 -18.84
C LEU A 297 142.42 -51.45 -19.72
N ARG A 298 142.70 -52.56 -20.40
CA ARG A 298 141.68 -53.31 -21.16
C ARG A 298 140.60 -53.86 -20.25
N LYS A 299 140.98 -54.44 -19.11
CA LYS A 299 140.04 -54.91 -18.10
C LYS A 299 139.18 -53.76 -17.58
N ARG A 300 139.80 -52.60 -17.29
CA ARG A 300 139.09 -51.39 -16.85
C ARG A 300 138.11 -50.90 -17.91
N ILE A 301 138.52 -50.79 -19.18
CA ILE A 301 137.66 -50.43 -20.31
C ILE A 301 136.45 -51.36 -20.38
N ARG A 302 136.68 -52.68 -20.38
CA ARG A 302 135.61 -53.68 -20.44
C ARG A 302 134.62 -53.52 -19.28
N THR A 303 135.11 -53.37 -18.05
CA THR A 303 134.23 -53.14 -16.89
C THR A 303 133.48 -51.81 -16.97
N THR A 304 134.06 -50.79 -17.62
CA THR A 304 133.39 -49.49 -17.78
C THR A 304 132.36 -49.54 -18.90
N GLU A 305 132.61 -50.30 -19.97
CA GLU A 305 131.65 -50.57 -21.05
C GLU A 305 130.46 -51.40 -20.55
N GLU A 306 130.72 -52.45 -19.76
CA GLU A 306 129.66 -53.25 -19.12
C GLU A 306 128.80 -52.38 -18.18
N ALA A 307 129.43 -51.52 -17.37
CA ALA A 307 128.69 -50.58 -16.52
C ALA A 307 127.90 -49.52 -17.30
N LEU A 308 128.44 -49.04 -18.43
CA LEU A 308 127.76 -48.09 -19.30
C LEU A 308 126.54 -48.72 -19.97
N GLN A 309 126.68 -49.96 -20.45
CA GLN A 309 125.60 -50.68 -21.10
C GLN A 309 124.48 -51.03 -20.09
N ASP A 310 124.83 -51.34 -18.84
CA ASP A 310 123.86 -51.49 -17.75
C ASP A 310 123.12 -50.17 -17.47
N ALA A 311 123.83 -49.04 -17.39
CA ALA A 311 123.21 -47.73 -17.20
C ALA A 311 122.23 -47.37 -18.34
N TYR A 312 122.60 -47.62 -19.60
CA TYR A 312 121.67 -47.41 -20.72
C TYR A 312 120.47 -48.35 -20.70
N SER A 313 120.68 -49.62 -20.35
CA SER A 313 119.56 -50.57 -20.21
C SER A 313 118.59 -50.14 -19.10
N GLN A 314 119.08 -49.58 -18.00
CA GLN A 314 118.24 -49.04 -16.93
C GLN A 314 117.46 -47.79 -17.39
N ILE A 315 118.09 -46.91 -18.18
CA ILE A 315 117.41 -45.74 -18.79
C ILE A 315 116.32 -46.19 -19.77
N GLU A 316 116.63 -47.14 -20.66
CA GLU A 316 115.68 -47.64 -21.66
C GLU A 316 114.49 -48.32 -20.98
N LYS A 317 114.73 -49.13 -19.96
CA LYS A 317 113.68 -49.75 -19.16
C LYS A 317 112.79 -48.71 -18.47
N LEU A 318 113.36 -47.66 -17.90
CA LEU A 318 112.56 -46.57 -17.31
C LEU A 318 111.71 -45.87 -18.38
N LEU A 319 112.27 -45.59 -19.57
CA LEU A 319 111.52 -44.96 -20.66
C LEU A 319 110.39 -45.86 -21.19
N GLU A 320 110.61 -47.17 -21.32
CA GLU A 320 109.56 -48.13 -21.70
C GLU A 320 108.45 -48.22 -20.65
N GLU A 321 108.80 -48.15 -19.36
CA GLU A 321 107.83 -48.08 -18.26
C GLU A 321 107.01 -46.77 -18.32
N HIS A 322 107.56 -45.68 -18.87
CA HIS A 322 106.86 -44.40 -19.08
C HIS A 322 106.01 -44.35 -20.35
N GLU A 323 106.35 -45.05 -21.43
CA GLU A 323 105.51 -45.10 -22.64
C GLU A 323 104.23 -45.96 -22.45
N GLY A 324 104.18 -46.76 -21.40
CA GLY A 324 103.03 -47.61 -21.04
C GLY A 324 101.98 -47.00 -20.09
N ILE A 325 102.21 -45.79 -19.57
CA ILE A 325 101.33 -45.06 -18.62
C ILE A 325 100.66 -43.89 -19.34
#